data_AF-A0A8J4VJ29-F1
#
_entry.id   AF-A0A8J4VJ29-F1
#
_cell.length_a   1.000
_cell.length_b   1.000
_cell.length_c   1.000
_cell.angle_alpha   90.00
_cell.angle_beta   90.00
_cell.angle_gamma   90.00
#
_symmetry.space_group_name_H-M   'P 1'
#
loop_
_entity.id
_entity.type
_entity.pdbx_description
1 polymer ?
#
loop_
_entity_poly.entity_id
_entity_poly.type
_entity_poly.pdbx_seq_one_letter_code
_entity_poly.pdbx_strand_id
1 'polypeptide(L)' 'MVEGRVMGSIIWQVGTPLLKDMLGYENEEDDKVVQSTYILKGGAMRPKNVADAVVFLASEDSQFVTGHGLVVDGGYRG' A
#
# COMPACT_ATOMS: atom_id res chain seq x y z
N MET A 1 14.63 21.69 -8.21
CA MET A 1 14.40 20.74 -9.33
C MET A 1 15.16 19.48 -8.94
N VAL A 2 14.53 18.56 -8.21
CA VAL A 2 15.19 17.30 -7.82
C VAL A 2 15.02 16.35 -8.99
N GLU A 3 16.14 15.97 -9.61
CA GLU A 3 16.16 15.12 -10.80
C GLU A 3 15.45 13.79 -10.55
N GLY A 4 14.87 13.24 -11.62
CA GLY A 4 13.92 12.13 -11.60
C GLY A 4 14.41 10.89 -10.86
N ARG A 5 13.96 10.72 -9.62
CA ARG A 5 13.94 9.42 -8.95
C ARG A 5 12.74 8.65 -9.50
N VAL A 6 12.97 7.77 -10.47
CA VAL A 6 11.96 6.81 -10.92
C VAL A 6 11.80 5.77 -9.80
N MET A 7 10.86 6.04 -8.91
CA MET A 7 10.42 5.14 -7.84
C MET A 7 9.18 4.40 -8.33
N GLY A 8 9.31 3.11 -8.65
CA GLY A 8 8.14 2.25 -8.82
C GLY A 8 7.55 1.92 -7.46
N SER A 9 6.24 2.11 -7.27
CA SER A 9 5.52 1.49 -6.16
C SER A 9 4.74 0.31 -6.72
N ILE A 10 4.98 -0.89 -6.18
CA ILE A 10 4.24 -2.09 -6.54
C ILE A 10 3.13 -2.22 -5.51
N ILE A 11 1.95 -1.75 -5.91
CA ILE A 11 0.76 -1.68 -5.06
C ILE A 11 -0.09 -2.91 -5.35
N TRP A 12 -0.29 -3.75 -4.34
CA TRP A 12 -1.25 -4.85 -4.40
C TRP A 12 -2.36 -4.62 -3.38
N GLN A 13 -3.61 -4.73 -3.86
CA GLN A 13 -4.84 -4.68 -3.06
C GLN A 13 -5.05 -3.43 -2.18
N VAL A 14 -4.88 -2.23 -2.75
CA VAL A 14 -5.43 -1.02 -2.11
C VAL A 14 -6.95 -1.07 -2.17
N GLY A 15 -7.60 -0.91 -1.02
CA GLY A 15 -9.05 -0.74 -0.89
C GLY A 15 -9.55 0.55 -1.55
N THR A 16 -9.51 0.59 -2.87
CA THR A 16 -10.15 1.60 -3.71
C THR A 16 -11.65 1.34 -3.77
N PRO A 17 -12.49 2.35 -4.02
CA PRO A 17 -13.93 2.15 -4.19
C PRO A 17 -14.27 1.03 -5.18
N LEU A 18 -13.56 0.97 -6.32
CA LEU A 18 -13.75 -0.09 -7.33
C LEU A 18 -13.47 -1.50 -6.79
N LEU A 19 -12.42 -1.67 -5.98
CA LEU A 19 -12.10 -2.98 -5.40
C LEU A 19 -13.10 -3.38 -4.32
N LYS A 20 -13.61 -2.40 -3.56
CA LYS A 20 -14.67 -2.63 -2.56
C LYS A 20 -15.96 -3.07 -3.22
N ASP A 21 -16.37 -2.40 -4.30
CA ASP A 21 -17.56 -2.76 -5.07
C ASP A 21 -17.42 -4.14 -5.73
N MET A 22 -16.23 -4.46 -6.24
CA MET A 22 -15.97 -5.76 -6.89
C MET A 22 -15.93 -6.93 -5.90
N LEU A 23 -15.44 -6.70 -4.67
CA LEU A 23 -15.29 -7.75 -3.65
C LEU A 23 -16.42 -7.75 -2.60
N GLY A 24 -17.32 -6.76 -2.63
CA GLY A 24 -18.46 -6.65 -1.74
C GLY A 24 -18.11 -6.30 -0.29
N TYR A 25 -17.05 -5.51 -0.07
CA TYR A 25 -16.59 -5.15 1.28
C TYR A 25 -17.10 -3.79 1.73
N GLU A 26 -17.96 -3.75 2.74
CA GLU A 26 -18.55 -2.51 3.27
C GLU A 26 -18.30 -2.27 4.76
N ASN A 27 -17.94 -3.29 5.55
CA ASN A 27 -17.91 -3.22 7.02
C ASN A 27 -16.63 -3.74 7.69
N GLU A 28 -16.53 -3.60 9.02
CA GLU A 28 -15.36 -4.03 9.81
C GLU A 28 -15.13 -5.55 9.82
N GLU A 29 -16.15 -6.36 9.52
CA GLU A 29 -16.00 -7.82 9.42
C GLU A 29 -15.32 -8.21 8.10
N ASP A 30 -15.65 -7.51 7.02
CA ASP A 30 -14.97 -7.63 5.74
C ASP A 30 -13.49 -7.27 5.84
N ASP A 31 -13.17 -6.22 6.60
CA ASP A 31 -11.79 -5.83 6.88
C ASP A 31 -10.99 -6.94 7.57
N LYS A 32 -11.61 -7.74 8.44
CA LYS A 32 -10.93 -8.88 9.08
C LYS A 32 -10.64 -10.01 8.10
N VAL A 33 -11.54 -10.25 7.16
CA VAL A 33 -11.35 -11.25 6.09
C VAL A 33 -10.17 -10.83 5.21
N VAL A 34 -10.15 -9.57 4.76
CA VAL A 34 -9.04 -9.02 3.98
C VAL A 34 -7.75 -9.04 4.80
N GLN A 35 -7.80 -8.65 6.07
CA GLN A 35 -6.63 -8.67 6.97
C GLN A 35 -6.05 -10.08 7.14
N SER A 36 -6.87 -11.14 7.08
CA SER A 36 -6.39 -12.52 7.18
C SER A 36 -5.44 -12.92 6.04
N THR A 37 -5.51 -12.20 4.92
CA THR A 37 -4.62 -12.39 3.76
C THR A 37 -3.27 -11.67 3.91
N TYR A 38 -3.08 -10.87 4.95
CA TYR A 38 -1.84 -10.11 5.19
C TYR A 38 -1.03 -10.70 6.38
N ILE A 39 0.29 -10.53 6.33
CA ILE A 39 1.17 -10.82 7.47
C ILE A 39 1.04 -9.76 8.55
N LEU A 40 0.93 -8.49 8.15
CA LEU A 40 0.84 -7.37 9.08
C LEU A 40 -0.55 -7.30 9.71
N LYS A 41 -0.58 -7.18 11.04
CA LYS A 41 -1.81 -6.96 11.81
C LYS A 41 -2.04 -5.46 11.96
N GLY A 42 -3.25 -4.98 11.68
CA GLY A 42 -3.58 -3.54 11.79
C GLY A 42 -4.80 -3.08 11.00
N GLY A 43 -5.66 -4.00 10.55
CA GLY A 43 -6.76 -3.70 9.64
C GLY A 43 -6.34 -3.79 8.17
N ALA A 44 -7.31 -3.61 7.28
CA ALA A 44 -7.06 -3.69 5.85
C ALA A 44 -6.38 -2.43 5.30
N MET A 45 -5.62 -2.61 4.21
CA MET A 45 -4.87 -1.52 3.57
C MET A 45 -5.79 -0.40 3.08
N ARG A 46 -5.37 0.83 3.33
CA ARG A 46 -6.06 2.06 2.93
C ARG A 46 -5.22 2.84 1.92
N PRO A 47 -5.85 3.71 1.10
CA PRO A 47 -5.13 4.66 0.25
C PRO A 47 -4.08 5.48 1.00
N LYS A 48 -4.34 5.80 2.28
CA LYS A 48 -3.40 6.52 3.14
C LYS A 48 -2.07 5.78 3.32
N ASN A 49 -2.07 4.44 3.41
CA ASN A 49 -0.82 3.68 3.55
C ASN A 49 0.11 3.86 2.33
N VAL A 50 -0.47 3.91 1.13
CA VAL A 50 0.30 4.22 -0.09
C VAL A 50 0.75 5.67 -0.11
N ALA A 51 -0.12 6.60 0.28
CA ALA A 51 0.26 8.01 0.36
C ALA A 51 1.45 8.24 1.31
N ASP A 52 1.43 7.60 2.50
CA ASP A 52 2.51 7.68 3.47
C ASP A 52 3.82 7.09 2.91
N ALA A 53 3.73 5.97 2.17
CA ALA A 53 4.89 5.37 1.49
C ALA A 53 5.46 6.29 0.39
N VAL A 54 4.60 6.96 -0.39
CA VAL A 54 5.02 7.95 -1.39
C VAL A 54 5.66 9.17 -0.73
N VAL A 55 5.10 9.64 0.39
CA VAL A 55 5.69 10.74 1.17
C VAL A 55 7.08 10.38 1.68
N PHE A 56 7.28 9.16 2.19
CA PHE A 56 8.60 8.65 2.56
C PHE A 56 9.59 8.66 1.39
N LEU A 57 9.18 8.15 0.22
CA LEU A 57 10.02 8.14 -0.98
C LEU A 57 10.31 9.54 -1.53
N ALA A 58 9.48 10.53 -1.21
CA ALA A 58 9.69 11.93 -1.55
C ALA A 58 10.54 12.68 -0.51
N SER A 59 10.77 12.11 0.68
CA SER A 59 11.50 12.77 1.77
C SER A 59 13.01 12.50 1.70
N GLU A 60 13.78 13.32 2.42
CA GLU A 60 15.23 13.16 2.61
C GLU A 60 15.59 11.86 3.37
N ASP A 61 14.63 11.24 4.06
CA ASP A 61 14.84 9.96 4.75
C ASP A 61 15.08 8.81 3.78
N SER A 62 14.65 8.97 2.52
CA SER A 62 14.86 7.99 1.45
C SER A 62 16.05 8.31 0.54
N GLN A 63 16.97 9.20 0.95
CA GLN A 63 18.06 9.69 0.09
C GLN A 63 18.97 8.59 -0.51
N PHE A 64 19.07 7.43 0.13
CA PHE A 64 19.83 6.26 -0.36
C PHE A 64 18.96 5.17 -1.01
N VAL A 65 17.65 5.39 -1.16
CA VAL A 65 16.72 4.48 -1.81
C VAL A 65 16.45 4.99 -3.22
N THR A 66 16.96 4.28 -4.23
CA THR A 66 16.78 4.65 -5.64
C THR A 66 16.73 3.40 -6.53
N GLY A 67 15.98 3.45 -7.63
CA GLY A 67 15.86 2.35 -8.60
C GLY A 67 15.21 1.07 -8.04
N HIS A 68 14.69 1.11 -6.81
CA HIS A 68 14.06 -0.02 -6.15
C HIS A 68 12.53 0.14 -6.14
N GLY A 69 11.81 -0.95 -6.40
CA GLY A 69 10.37 -0.99 -6.26
C GLY A 69 9.97 -1.12 -4.79
N LEU A 70 9.31 -0.12 -4.21
CA LEU A 70 8.78 -0.25 -2.85
C LEU A 70 7.44 -1.00 -2.90
N VAL A 71 7.42 -2.22 -2.34
CA VAL A 71 6.19 -3.01 -2.21
C VAL A 71 5.40 -2.50 -1.02
N VAL A 72 4.13 -2.14 -1.26
CA VAL A 72 3.19 -1.70 -0.23
C VAL A 72 1.95 -2.58 -0.33
N ASP A 73 1.99 -3.74 0.34
CA ASP A 73 0.97 -4.80 0.23
C ASP A 73 0.53 -5.41 1.58
N GLY A 74 1.08 -4.94 2.71
CA GLY A 74 0.78 -5.52 4.02
C GLY A 74 1.43 -6.89 4.27
N GLY A 75 2.32 -7.34 3.38
CA GLY A 75 2.86 -8.70 3.36
C GLY A 75 1.80 -9.69 2.93
N TYR A 76 1.23 -9.52 1.74
CA TYR A 76 0.18 -10.38 1.21
C TYR A 76 0.65 -11.84 1.13
N ARG A 77 -0.16 -12.75 1.68
CA ARG A 77 0.01 -14.21 1.64
C ARG A 77 -0.81 -14.77 0.48
N GLY A 78 -0.34 -14.53 -0.74
CA GLY A 78 -0.81 -15.18 -1.96
C GLY A 78 0.09 -16.34 -2.36
#